data_AF-A0A972MIV8-F1
#
_entry.id   AF-A0A972MIV8-F1
#
_cell.length_a   1.000
_cell.length_b   1.000
_cell.length_c   1.000
_cell.angle_alpha   90.00
_cell.angle_beta   90.00
_cell.angle_gamma   90.00
#
_symmetry.space_group_name_H-M   'P 1'
#
loop_
_entity.id
_entity.type
_entity.pdbx_description
1 polymer ?
#
loop_
_entity_poly.entity_id
_entity_poly.type
_entity_poly.pdbx_seq_one_letter_code
_entity_poly.pdbx_strand_id
1 'polypeptide(L)'
;MGLPEDLRRQLEAYFAEKEGVRRVILFGSRATSQATCRSDVDLLIVIDEKLPYLERLEKFCDLLLKFPTFEWDLLVWTEEELSKGKDRPFMREILKEGQVIYEREEKS
;
A
#
# COMPACT_ATOMS: atom_id res chain seq x y z
N MET A 1 14.84 -9.48 -6.54
CA MET A 1 14.96 -8.14 -7.15
C MET A 1 13.89 -7.29 -6.50
N GLY A 2 14.25 -6.17 -5.86
CA GLY A 2 13.27 -5.29 -5.21
C GLY A 2 12.39 -4.54 -6.22
N LEU A 3 11.43 -3.76 -5.72
CA LEU A 3 10.61 -2.88 -6.57
C LEU A 3 11.53 -1.91 -7.33
N PRO A 4 11.36 -1.70 -8.66
CA PRO A 4 12.16 -0.74 -9.41
C PRO A 4 12.05 0.64 -8.77
N GLU A 5 13.18 1.34 -8.60
CA GLU A 5 13.20 2.68 -7.98
C GLU A 5 12.28 3.67 -8.71
N ASP A 6 12.21 3.55 -10.03
CA ASP A 6 11.31 4.34 -10.87
C ASP A 6 9.83 4.11 -10.51
N LEU A 7 9.42 2.84 -10.35
CA LEU A 7 8.05 2.49 -9.96
C LEU A 7 7.73 3.01 -8.55
N ARG A 8 8.67 2.89 -7.61
CA ARG A 8 8.48 3.41 -6.25
C ARG A 8 8.16 4.89 -6.27
N ARG A 9 8.93 5.67 -7.05
CA ARG A 9 8.75 7.12 -7.16
C ARG A 9 7.44 7.49 -7.86
N GLN A 10 7.03 6.72 -8.87
CA GLN A 10 5.73 6.92 -9.52
C GLN A 10 4.56 6.62 -8.57
N LEU A 11 4.66 5.57 -7.74
CA LEU A 11 3.67 5.26 -6.71
C LEU A 11 3.61 6.36 -5.65
N GLU A 12 4.76 6.81 -5.14
CA GLU A 12 4.82 7.91 -4.16
C GLU A 12 4.10 9.16 -4.69
N ALA A 13 4.39 9.58 -5.92
CA ALA A 13 3.70 10.70 -6.55
C ALA A 13 2.19 10.45 -6.70
N TYR A 14 1.80 9.26 -7.16
CA TYR A 14 0.40 8.88 -7.32
C TYR A 14 -0.38 8.96 -6.00
N PHE A 15 0.18 8.44 -4.90
CA PHE A 15 -0.46 8.46 -3.59
C PHE A 15 -0.40 9.83 -2.92
N ALA A 16 0.64 10.64 -3.19
CA ALA A 16 0.74 12.01 -2.71
C ALA A 16 -0.37 12.91 -3.29
N GLU A 17 -0.81 12.66 -4.53
CA GLU A 17 -1.94 13.37 -5.15
C GLU A 17 -3.31 12.92 -4.64
N LYS A 18 -3.40 11.77 -3.95
CA LYS A 18 -4.67 11.22 -3.45
C LYS A 18 -4.96 11.77 -2.05
N GLU A 19 -5.97 12.63 -1.96
CA GLU A 19 -6.48 13.09 -0.66
C GLU A 19 -7.03 11.91 0.17
N GLY A 20 -6.80 11.97 1.48
CA GLY A 20 -7.23 10.95 2.44
C GLY A 20 -6.26 9.77 2.63
N VAL A 21 -5.22 9.62 1.81
CA VAL A 21 -4.16 8.61 2.03
C VAL A 21 -3.20 9.08 3.12
N ARG A 22 -3.10 8.30 4.19
CA ARG A 22 -2.21 8.52 5.34
C ARG A 22 -0.86 7.85 5.15
N ARG A 23 -0.87 6.57 4.78
CA ARG A 23 0.36 5.76 4.71
C ARG A 23 0.20 4.67 3.67
N VAL A 24 1.26 4.38 2.95
CA VAL A 24 1.33 3.29 1.98
C VAL A 24 2.56 2.47 2.27
N ILE A 25 2.36 1.19 2.56
CA ILE A 25 3.40 0.24 2.91
C ILE A 25 3.39 -0.87 1.88
N LEU A 26 4.53 -1.07 1.22
CA LEU A 26 4.77 -2.25 0.39
C LEU A 26 5.13 -3.41 1.29
N PHE A 27 4.40 -4.52 1.20
CA PHE A 27 4.65 -5.71 2.01
C PHE A 27 4.71 -6.98 1.14
N GLY A 28 4.75 -8.14 1.78
CA GLY A 28 4.65 -9.43 1.09
C GLY A 28 5.94 -9.87 0.41
N SER A 29 5.77 -10.66 -0.66
CA SER A 29 6.89 -11.35 -1.32
C SER A 29 7.90 -10.41 -1.97
N ARG A 30 7.53 -9.14 -2.22
CA ARG A 30 8.42 -8.07 -2.70
C ARG A 30 9.13 -7.31 -1.58
N ALA A 31 8.65 -7.38 -0.35
CA ALA A 31 9.32 -6.83 0.83
C ALA A 31 10.38 -7.80 1.39
N THR A 32 10.13 -9.11 1.28
CA THR A 32 11.12 -10.15 1.56
C THR A 32 11.85 -10.52 0.27
N SER A 33 13.15 -10.83 0.28
CA SER A 33 13.96 -11.03 -0.95
C SER A 33 13.60 -12.28 -1.80
N GLN A 34 12.37 -12.78 -1.73
CA GLN A 34 11.86 -13.95 -2.44
C GLN A 34 11.01 -13.63 -3.69
N ALA A 35 10.77 -12.35 -4.01
CA ALA A 35 10.00 -11.97 -5.20
C ALA A 35 10.61 -12.50 -6.51
N THR A 36 9.76 -13.14 -7.30
CA THR A 36 10.02 -13.50 -8.70
C THR A 36 9.42 -12.45 -9.63
N CYS A 37 9.81 -12.43 -10.91
CA CYS A 37 9.38 -11.42 -11.89
C CYS A 37 7.86 -11.39 -12.16
N ARG A 38 7.11 -12.41 -11.70
CA ARG A 38 5.64 -12.51 -11.76
C ARG A 38 4.97 -12.20 -10.42
N SER A 39 5.72 -11.87 -9.38
CA SER A 39 5.12 -11.67 -8.05
C SER A 39 4.28 -10.41 -8.04
N ASP A 40 3.06 -10.58 -7.53
CA ASP A 40 2.11 -9.54 -7.19
C ASP A 40 2.77 -8.44 -6.34
N VAL A 41 2.24 -7.22 -6.44
CA VAL A 41 2.65 -6.07 -5.64
C VAL A 41 1.63 -5.89 -4.53
N ASP A 42 1.98 -6.36 -3.34
CA ASP A 42 1.14 -6.23 -2.15
C ASP A 42 1.32 -4.84 -1.50
N LEU A 43 0.28 -4.01 -1.56
CA LEU A 43 0.29 -2.66 -0.96
C LEU A 43 -0.76 -2.54 0.13
N LEU A 44 -0.34 -2.09 1.30
CA LEU A 44 -1.21 -1.69 2.39
C LEU A 44 -1.38 -0.19 2.32
N ILE A 45 -2.59 0.26 1.97
CA ILE A 45 -2.97 1.67 1.89
C ILE A 45 -3.81 1.98 3.12
N VAL A 46 -3.30 2.86 3.96
CA VAL A 46 -3.97 3.37 5.14
C VAL A 46 -4.62 4.70 4.78
N ILE A 47 -5.93 4.78 4.97
CA ILE A 47 -6.71 5.99 4.72
C ILE A 47 -7.38 6.49 6.01
N ASP A 48 -7.64 7.80 6.07
CA ASP A 48 -8.42 8.41 7.15
C ASP A 48 -9.94 8.19 6.94
N GLU A 49 -10.34 8.16 5.67
CA GLU A 49 -11.73 8.21 5.25
C GLU A 49 -12.48 6.89 5.55
N LYS A 50 -13.61 6.98 6.25
CA LYS A 50 -14.51 5.84 6.51
C LYS A 50 -15.44 5.57 5.33
N LEU A 51 -14.87 5.28 4.17
CA LEU A 51 -15.65 4.84 3.01
C LEU A 51 -15.99 3.34 3.06
N PRO A 52 -16.98 2.85 2.30
CA PRO A 52 -17.17 1.42 2.08
C PRO A 52 -15.95 0.80 1.38
N TYR A 53 -15.62 -0.46 1.68
CA TYR A 53 -14.43 -1.13 1.12
C TYR A 53 -14.40 -1.12 -0.42
N LEU A 54 -15.55 -1.33 -1.08
CA LEU A 54 -15.63 -1.26 -2.55
C LEU A 54 -15.27 0.13 -3.09
N GLU A 55 -15.84 1.20 -2.51
CA GLU A 55 -15.55 2.57 -2.98
C GLU A 55 -14.08 2.95 -2.78
N ARG A 56 -13.48 2.46 -1.69
CA ARG A 56 -12.04 2.61 -1.47
C ARG A 56 -11.24 1.94 -2.57
N LEU A 57 -11.58 0.69 -2.93
CA LEU A 57 -10.91 -0.02 -4.02
C LEU A 57 -11.09 0.71 -5.36
N GLU A 58 -12.29 1.21 -5.65
CA GLU A 58 -12.56 1.97 -6.87
C GLU A 58 -11.67 3.22 -7.00
N LYS A 59 -11.34 3.90 -5.89
CA LYS A 59 -10.38 5.03 -5.89
C LYS A 59 -8.99 4.66 -6.40
N PHE A 60 -8.60 3.39 -6.25
CA PHE A 60 -7.29 2.86 -6.63
C PHE A 60 -7.33 1.93 -7.85
N CYS A 61 -8.50 1.62 -8.42
CA CYS A 61 -8.60 0.86 -9.67
C CYS A 61 -7.82 1.52 -10.83
N ASP A 62 -7.68 2.84 -10.83
CA ASP A 62 -6.87 3.58 -11.80
C ASP A 62 -5.37 3.17 -11.77
N LEU A 63 -4.90 2.65 -10.64
CA LEU A 63 -3.54 2.13 -10.49
C LEU A 63 -3.31 0.91 -11.40
N LEU A 64 -4.31 0.04 -11.56
CA LEU A 64 -4.27 -1.10 -12.50
C LEU A 64 -4.14 -0.62 -13.95
N LEU A 65 -4.76 0.52 -14.29
CA LEU A 65 -4.69 1.13 -15.62
C LEU A 65 -3.34 1.80 -15.86
N LYS A 66 -2.76 2.46 -14.85
CA LYS A 66 -1.45 3.12 -14.94
C LYS A 66 -0.30 2.12 -14.98
N PHE A 67 -0.43 0.99 -14.30
CA PHE A 67 0.62 -0.03 -14.19
C PHE A 67 0.11 -1.44 -14.51
N PRO A 68 -0.32 -1.70 -15.76
CA PRO A 68 -0.93 -2.97 -16.14
C PRO A 68 0.07 -4.14 -16.19
N THR A 69 1.37 -3.84 -16.12
CA THR A 69 2.46 -4.84 -16.15
C THR A 69 2.61 -5.60 -14.84
N PHE A 70 2.00 -5.10 -13.76
CA PHE A 70 2.07 -5.70 -12.44
C PHE A 70 0.68 -6.15 -11.98
N GLU A 71 0.63 -7.29 -11.31
CA GLU A 71 -0.55 -7.71 -10.57
C GLU A 71 -0.52 -7.01 -9.21
N TRP A 72 -1.63 -6.39 -8.81
CA TRP A 72 -1.69 -5.55 -7.60
C TRP A 72 -2.64 -6.16 -6.59
N ASP A 73 -2.14 -6.43 -5.38
CA ASP A 73 -2.98 -6.77 -4.24
C ASP A 73 -3.05 -5.55 -3.31
N LEU A 74 -4.21 -4.88 -3.32
CA LEU A 74 -4.42 -3.64 -2.58
C LEU A 74 -5.22 -3.92 -1.31
N LEU A 75 -4.56 -3.85 -0.17
CA LEU A 75 -5.23 -3.84 1.14
C LEU A 75 -5.49 -2.39 1.56
N VAL A 76 -6.73 -1.94 1.42
CA VAL A 76 -7.12 -0.58 1.84
C VAL A 76 -7.80 -0.61 3.22
N TRP A 77 -7.07 -0.20 4.25
CA TRP A 77 -7.53 -0.17 5.63
C TRP A 77 -7.70 1.25 6.13
N THR A 78 -8.65 1.47 7.03
CA THR A 78 -8.67 2.73 7.78
C THR A 78 -7.69 2.72 8.94
N GLU A 79 -7.34 3.90 9.45
CA GLU A 79 -6.60 4.02 10.72
C GLU A 79 -7.27 3.26 11.87
N GLU A 80 -8.60 3.22 11.91
CA GLU A 80 -9.33 2.46 12.93
C GLU A 80 -9.17 0.94 12.75
N GLU A 81 -9.26 0.45 11.52
CA GLU A 81 -9.03 -0.96 11.20
C GLU A 81 -7.60 -1.36 11.50
N LEU A 82 -6.65 -0.50 11.18
CA LEU A 82 -5.24 -0.68 11.50
C LEU A 82 -5.00 -0.68 13.01
N SER A 83 -5.59 0.25 13.75
CA SER A 83 -5.43 0.33 15.20
C SER A 83 -6.05 -0.87 15.94
N LYS A 84 -7.18 -1.40 15.44
CA LYS A 84 -7.81 -2.63 15.95
C LYS A 84 -7.08 -3.90 15.47
N GLY A 85 -6.51 -3.87 14.27
CA GLY A 85 -5.89 -5.01 13.60
C GLY A 85 -4.38 -5.13 13.79
N LYS A 86 -3.71 -4.11 14.33
CA LYS A 86 -2.25 -4.08 14.56
C LYS A 86 -1.73 -5.22 15.42
N ASP A 87 -2.59 -5.83 16.23
CA ASP A 87 -2.23 -6.96 17.08
C ASP A 87 -2.14 -8.29 16.31
N ARG A 88 -2.71 -8.35 15.10
CA ARG A 88 -2.65 -9.55 14.27
C ARG A 88 -1.20 -9.82 13.83
N PRO A 89 -0.76 -11.09 13.83
CA PRO A 89 0.61 -11.46 13.44
C PRO A 89 0.98 -10.93 12.05
N PHE A 90 0.06 -11.06 11.09
CA PHE A 90 0.23 -10.53 9.73
C PHE A 90 0.52 -9.01 9.70
N MET A 91 -0.22 -8.21 10.48
CA MET A 91 -0.03 -6.76 10.52
C MET A 91 1.30 -6.38 11.17
N ARG A 92 1.72 -7.12 12.19
CA ARG A 92 3.03 -6.93 12.82
C ARG A 92 4.17 -7.24 11.85
N GLU A 93 4.03 -8.27 11.03
CA GLU A 93 5.00 -8.58 9.96
C GLU A 93 5.05 -7.47 8.92
N ILE A 94 3.89 -6.98 8.44
CA ILE A 94 3.84 -5.84 7.51
C ILE A 94 4.51 -4.60 8.09
N LEU A 95 4.24 -4.26 9.34
CA LEU A 95 4.84 -3.07 9.97
C LEU A 95 6.34 -3.23 10.25
N LYS A 96 6.83 -4.47 10.36
CA LYS A 96 8.23 -4.77 10.68
C LYS A 96 9.10 -4.97 9.44
N GLU A 97 8.59 -5.69 8.44
CA GLU A 97 9.29 -6.04 7.20
C GLU A 97 8.83 -5.21 6.00
N GLY A 98 7.66 -4.58 6.08
CA GLY A 98 7.14 -3.75 5.02
C GLY A 98 7.93 -2.46 4.84
N GLN A 99 8.04 -2.03 3.59
CA GLN A 99 8.74 -0.82 3.20
C GLN A 99 7.74 0.31 3.00
N VAL A 100 7.93 1.41 3.75
CA VAL A 100 7.08 2.60 3.58
C VAL A 100 7.42 3.27 2.24
N ILE A 101 6.40 3.34 1.38
CA ILE A 101 6.48 3.98 0.06
C ILE A 101 6.05 5.44 0.17
N TYR A 102 4.99 5.69 0.93
CA TYR A 102 4.49 7.03 1.17
C TYR A 102 3.96 7.12 2.59
N GLU A 103 4.23 8.24 3.26
CA GLU A 103 3.66 8.56 4.55
C GLU A 103 3.38 10.05 4.58
N ARG A 104 2.14 10.39 4.88
CA ARG A 104 1.74 11.77 5.14
C ARG A 104 2.04 12.02 6.61
N GLU A 105 3.09 12.77 6.89
CA GLU A 105 3.35 13.28 8.24
C GLU A 105 2.19 14.20 8.64
N GLU A 106 1.28 13.70 9.49
CA GLU A 106 0.48 14.59 10.30
C GLU A 106 1.42 15.24 11.32
N LYS A 107 1.82 16.48 11.05
CA LYS A 107 2.30 17.37 12.10
C LYS A 107 1.18 17.52 13.13
N SER A 108 1.33 16.83 14.27
CA SER A 108 0.72 17.26 15.54
C SER A 108 1.23 18.63 15.96
#